data_AF-C6MAD4-F1
#
_entry.id   AF-C6MAD4-F1
#
_cell.length_a   1.000
_cell.length_b   1.000
_cell.length_c   1.000
_cell.angle_alpha   90.00
_cell.angle_beta   90.00
_cell.angle_gamma   90.00
#
_symmetry.space_group_name_H-M   'P 1'
#
loop_
_entity.id
_entity.type
_entity.pdbx_description
1 polymer ?
#
loop_
_entity_poly.entity_id
_entity_poly.type
_entity_poly.pdbx_seq_one_letter_code
_entity_poly.pdbx_strand_id
1 'polypeptide(L)' 'MFLFSRLSGNIKSYSGLNLNQDKATKPQTVQIVRNRFTWCFSTLKNRSL' A
#
# COMPACT_ATOMS: atom_id res chain seq x y z
N MET A 1 -39.04 21.32 -27.01
CA MET A 1 -39.29 22.09 -25.77
C MET A 1 -40.36 21.37 -24.97
N PHE A 2 -39.97 20.59 -23.96
CA PHE A 2 -40.68 20.39 -22.69
C PHE A 2 -39.61 19.95 -21.68
N LEU A 3 -39.34 20.84 -20.75
CA LEU A 3 -38.31 20.82 -19.74
C LEU A 3 -38.96 20.37 -18.42
N PHE A 4 -38.55 19.24 -17.83
CA PHE A 4 -38.71 18.98 -16.38
C PHE A 4 -37.68 17.90 -15.99
N SER A 5 -36.49 18.35 -15.57
CA SER A 5 -36.00 18.27 -14.17
C SER A 5 -35.33 16.92 -13.87
N ARG A 6 -34.00 16.81 -14.03
CA ARG A 6 -32.95 17.22 -13.06
C ARG A 6 -32.97 16.32 -11.81
N LEU A 7 -31.80 15.73 -11.54
CA LEU A 7 -31.38 14.99 -10.33
C LEU A 7 -31.47 13.44 -10.37
N SER A 8 -30.68 12.81 -11.23
CA SER A 8 -29.99 11.58 -10.84
C SER A 8 -28.67 11.56 -11.58
N GLY A 9 -27.70 12.35 -11.11
CA GLY A 9 -26.90 11.89 -10.00
C GLY A 9 -25.81 11.03 -10.61
N ASN A 10 -24.69 11.68 -10.93
CA ASN A 10 -23.48 11.14 -11.53
C ASN A 10 -22.84 10.16 -10.51
N ILE A 11 -23.44 8.99 -10.31
CA ILE A 11 -23.02 8.06 -9.24
C ILE A 11 -22.07 7.03 -9.85
N LYS A 12 -20.79 7.34 -9.63
CA LYS A 12 -19.70 6.37 -9.52
C LYS A 12 -19.28 5.78 -10.85
N SER A 13 -18.56 6.59 -11.61
CA SER A 13 -17.24 6.17 -12.08
C SER A 13 -16.63 5.29 -10.99
N TYR A 14 -16.68 3.96 -11.15
CA TYR A 14 -15.64 3.12 -10.58
C TYR A 14 -14.38 3.53 -11.34
N SER A 15 -13.81 4.68 -11.00
CA SER A 15 -12.41 4.91 -11.28
C SER A 15 -11.73 3.71 -10.63
N GLY A 16 -11.11 2.86 -11.44
CA GLY A 16 -10.35 1.70 -10.99
C GLY A 16 -9.11 2.15 -10.22
N LEU A 17 -9.32 2.95 -9.18
CA LEU A 17 -8.37 3.37 -8.18
C LEU A 17 -8.00 2.11 -7.42
N ASN A 18 -7.05 1.39 -7.98
CA ASN A 18 -6.31 0.38 -7.28
C ASN A 18 -5.69 1.09 -6.06
N LEU A 19 -6.26 0.87 -4.89
CA LEU A 19 -5.85 1.43 -3.58
C LEU A 19 -4.38 1.12 -3.22
N ASN A 20 -3.67 0.39 -4.07
CA ASN A 20 -2.24 0.10 -3.96
C ASN A 20 -1.35 1.00 -4.83
N GLN A 21 -1.91 1.97 -5.56
CA GLN A 21 -1.14 2.88 -6.44
C GLN A 21 -0.09 3.72 -5.70
N ASP A 22 -0.25 3.91 -4.39
CA ASP A 22 0.61 4.79 -3.61
C ASP A 22 1.72 4.04 -2.87
N LYS A 23 1.76 2.70 -2.94
CA LYS A 23 2.69 1.91 -2.12
C LYS A 23 4.01 1.62 -2.82
N ALA A 24 4.60 2.64 -3.43
CA ALA A 24 6.00 2.61 -3.83
C ALA A 24 6.89 2.67 -2.56
N THR A 25 7.06 1.53 -1.90
CA THR A 25 7.94 1.45 -0.73
C THR A 25 9.38 1.57 -1.21
N LYS A 26 10.16 2.51 -0.65
CA LYS A 26 11.58 2.72 -0.99
C LYS A 26 12.36 1.40 -0.87
N PRO A 27 12.83 0.78 -1.96
CA PRO A 27 13.43 -0.57 -1.93
C PRO A 27 14.64 -0.63 -0.98
N GLN A 28 15.40 0.46 -0.90
CA GLN A 28 16.55 0.59 0.01
C GLN A 28 16.18 0.44 1.49
N THR A 29 15.11 1.09 1.96
CA THR A 29 14.69 1.02 3.37
C THR A 29 14.21 -0.38 3.72
N VAL A 30 13.50 -1.04 2.82
CA VAL A 30 13.04 -2.43 3.02
C VAL A 30 14.22 -3.38 3.09
N GLN A 31 15.24 -3.21 2.23
CA GLN A 31 16.46 -4.02 2.27
C GLN A 31 17.22 -3.84 3.58
N ILE A 32 17.38 -2.60 4.06
CA ILE A 32 18.05 -2.31 5.34
C ILE A 32 17.32 -2.96 6.51
N VAL A 33 15.99 -2.82 6.56
CA VAL A 33 15.16 -3.39 7.63
C VAL A 33 15.25 -4.92 7.63
N ARG A 34 15.16 -5.57 6.46
CA ARG A 34 15.30 -7.03 6.34
C ARG A 34 16.67 -7.50 6.83
N ASN A 35 17.74 -6.85 6.40
CA ASN A 35 19.09 -7.24 6.79
C ASN A 35 19.30 -7.12 8.31
N ARG A 36 18.75 -6.06 8.93
CA ARG A 36 18.79 -5.87 10.39
C ARG A 36 18.04 -6.97 11.12
N PHE A 37 16.84 -7.34 10.67
CA PHE A 37 16.08 -8.44 11.27
C PHE A 37 16.83 -9.78 11.15
N THR A 38 17.36 -10.11 9.97
CA THR A 38 18.16 -11.33 9.78
C THR A 38 19.36 -11.36 10.73
N TRP A 39 20.08 -10.24 10.86
CA TRP A 39 21.20 -10.12 11.79
C TRP A 39 20.78 -10.35 13.25
N CYS A 40 19.70 -9.69 13.71
CA CYS A 40 19.16 -9.88 15.06
C CYS A 40 18.82 -11.34 15.36
N PHE A 41 18.20 -12.06 14.43
CA PHE A 41 17.91 -13.48 14.64
C PHE A 41 19.17 -14.34 14.68
N SER A 42 20.17 -14.04 13.83
CA SER A 42 21.46 -14.73 13.87
C SER A 42 22.20 -14.51 15.19
N THR A 43 22.18 -13.30 15.74
CA THR A 43 22.82 -13.01 17.04
C THR A 43 22.06 -13.65 18.20
N LEU A 44 20.72 -13.61 18.18
CA LEU A 44 19.90 -14.29 19.20
C LEU A 44 20.10 -15.82 19.16
N LYS A 45 20.17 -16.42 17.96
CA LYS A 45 20.44 -17.85 17.80
C LYS A 45 21.86 -18.23 18.24
N ASN A 46 22.86 -17.39 17.94
CA ASN A 46 24.24 -17.64 18.35
C ASN A 46 24.49 -17.44 19.85
N ARG A 47 23.72 -16.56 20.51
CA ARG A 47 23.79 -16.32 21.96
C ARG A 47 23.02 -17.35 22.79
N SER A 48 22.11 -18.10 22.17
CA SER A 48 21.33 -19.17 22.81
C SER A 48 22.00 -20.56 22.71
N LEU A 49 23.20 -20.63 22.14
CA LEU A 49 24.08 -21.80 22.13
C LEU A 49 25.02 -21.76 23.34
#